data_AF-A0A2N2BQ81-F1
#
_entry.id   AF-A0A2N2BQ81-F1
#
_cell.length_a   1.000
_cell.length_b   1.000
_cell.length_c   1.000
_cell.angle_alpha   90.00
_cell.angle_beta   90.00
_cell.angle_gamma   90.00
#
_symmetry.space_group_name_H-M   'P 1'
#
loop_
_entity.id
_entity.type
_entity.pdbx_description
1 polymer ?
#
loop_
_entity_poly.entity_id
_entity_poly.type
_entity_poly.pdbx_seq_one_letter_code
_entity_poly.pdbx_strand_id
1 'polypeptide(L)'
;MKDMFCFQCEQTAKGTGCEVSGVCGKTPPVADLQDKLVGACIGLAKAVKKTAATEATDACIKKALFTTVTNVSFDEESLKIMVDCVDKMKAELDPAAVDYDMAKLWDDNEDIRSLKTLILLGVKGVAAYAHHAAILGYKDPIVDAFFYEALDAVGSDLGMGELLPLVLKTGEINLACMALLDKANTETYGTPVPTEVPLTIEKGPFIIITGHDLHDLKLLLEQTEG
;
A
#
# COMPACT_ATOMS: atom_id res chain seq x y z
N MET A 1 23.58 17.27 -0.86
CA MET A 1 23.37 15.82 -1.05
C MET A 1 21.92 15.57 -0.65
N LYS A 2 21.15 14.80 -1.43
CA LYS A 2 19.79 14.45 -1.03
C LYS A 2 19.91 13.25 -0.09
N ASP A 3 19.35 13.36 1.11
CA ASP A 3 19.40 12.28 2.10
C ASP A 3 18.21 11.31 1.91
N MET A 4 17.17 11.74 1.20
CA MET A 4 16.01 10.94 0.78
C MET A 4 15.35 11.55 -0.47
N PHE A 5 14.35 10.88 -1.03
CA PHE A 5 13.41 11.50 -1.97
C PHE A 5 12.00 10.95 -1.77
N CYS A 6 11.02 11.82 -1.50
CA CYS A 6 9.63 11.40 -1.37
C CYS A 6 8.67 12.54 -1.75
N PHE A 7 7.75 12.26 -2.67
CA PHE A 7 6.75 13.22 -3.16
C PHE A 7 5.32 12.66 -3.20
N GLN A 8 5.04 11.60 -2.44
CA GLN A 8 3.77 10.87 -2.55
C GLN A 8 2.56 11.56 -1.91
N CYS A 9 2.76 12.56 -1.05
CA CYS A 9 1.66 13.25 -0.37
C CYS A 9 1.55 14.71 -0.82
N GLU A 10 0.36 15.26 -0.68
CA GLU A 10 0.03 16.64 -1.04
C GLU A 10 0.93 17.66 -0.32
N GLN A 11 1.29 17.38 0.93
CA GLN A 11 2.12 18.25 1.76
C GLN A 11 3.63 18.16 1.47
N THR A 12 4.04 17.53 0.37
CA THR A 12 5.47 17.39 0.07
C THR A 12 6.17 18.74 -0.01
N ALA A 13 7.43 18.81 0.42
CA ALA A 13 8.15 20.07 0.53
C ALA A 13 8.15 20.82 -0.81
N LYS A 14 7.71 22.08 -0.77
CA LYS A 14 7.60 23.00 -1.92
C LYS A 14 6.70 22.49 -3.07
N GLY A 15 5.89 21.45 -2.84
CA GLY A 15 5.13 20.79 -3.90
C GLY A 15 6.00 20.03 -4.90
N THR A 16 7.27 19.75 -4.58
CA THR A 16 8.21 19.07 -5.48
C THR A 16 8.74 17.74 -4.93
N GLY A 17 9.04 17.68 -3.63
CA GLY A 17 9.69 16.51 -3.04
C GLY A 17 10.40 16.82 -1.73
N CYS A 18 10.29 15.91 -0.76
CA CYS A 18 11.04 15.94 0.48
C CYS A 18 12.42 15.31 0.27
N GLU A 19 13.50 16.08 0.45
CA GLU A 19 14.89 15.65 0.14
C GLU A 19 15.82 15.54 1.35
N VAL A 20 15.40 16.06 2.50
CA VAL A 20 16.19 16.09 3.76
C VAL A 20 15.43 15.42 4.90
N SER A 21 14.13 15.72 5.00
CA SER A 21 13.19 15.06 5.90
C SER A 21 11.78 15.22 5.34
N GLY A 22 10.90 14.27 5.62
CA GLY A 22 9.49 14.34 5.26
C GLY A 22 8.76 15.41 6.07
N VAL A 23 7.91 16.20 5.42
CA VAL A 23 7.00 17.14 6.12
C VAL A 23 6.09 16.41 7.12
N CYS A 24 5.76 15.15 6.82
CA CYS A 24 5.01 14.26 7.72
C CYS A 24 5.82 13.70 8.91
N GLY A 25 7.10 14.08 9.05
CA GLY A 25 7.99 13.56 10.08
C GLY A 25 8.78 12.30 9.67
N LYS A 26 8.63 11.81 8.43
CA LYS A 26 9.39 10.66 7.93
C LYS A 26 10.88 11.01 7.85
N THR A 27 11.72 10.27 8.57
CA THR A 27 13.17 10.43 8.54
C THR A 27 13.78 9.76 7.31
N PRO A 28 15.00 10.14 6.87
CA PRO A 28 15.69 9.48 5.77
C PRO A 28 15.83 7.96 5.92
N PRO A 29 16.23 7.39 7.08
CA PRO A 29 16.30 5.93 7.25
C PRO A 29 14.95 5.22 7.03
N VAL A 30 13.85 5.83 7.49
CA VAL A 30 12.50 5.29 7.27
C VAL A 30 12.10 5.40 5.79
N ALA A 31 12.45 6.49 5.12
CA ALA A 31 12.21 6.64 3.69
C ALA A 31 12.97 5.59 2.87
N ASP A 32 14.24 5.37 3.18
CA ASP A 32 15.09 4.37 2.51
C ASP A 32 14.57 2.95 2.72
N LEU A 33 14.09 2.62 3.93
CA LEU A 33 13.47 1.33 4.21
C LEU A 33 12.14 1.14 3.47
N GLN A 34 11.33 2.20 3.33
CA GLN A 34 10.11 2.13 2.51
C GLN A 34 10.43 1.94 1.02
N ASP A 35 11.47 2.59 0.50
CA ASP A 35 11.95 2.39 -0.87
C ASP A 35 12.48 0.97 -1.06
N LYS A 36 13.27 0.45 -0.11
CA LYS A 36 13.72 -0.95 -0.11
C LYS A 36 12.54 -1.92 -0.12
N LEU A 37 11.52 -1.67 0.70
CA LEU A 37 10.31 -2.52 0.75
C LEU A 37 9.55 -2.51 -0.58
N VAL A 38 9.40 -1.35 -1.22
CA VAL A 38 8.79 -1.26 -2.56
C VAL A 38 9.65 -1.98 -3.61
N GLY A 39 10.96 -1.78 -3.58
CA GLY A 39 11.92 -2.46 -4.45
C GLY A 39 11.83 -3.98 -4.35
N ALA A 40 11.71 -4.51 -3.12
CA ALA A 40 11.48 -5.92 -2.85
C ALA A 40 10.13 -6.41 -3.37
N CYS A 41 9.06 -5.61 -3.24
CA CYS A 41 7.74 -5.95 -3.80
C CYS A 41 7.76 -6.04 -5.33
N ILE A 42 8.50 -5.16 -6.01
CA ILE A 42 8.69 -5.23 -7.46
C ILE A 42 9.48 -6.48 -7.83
N GLY A 43 10.53 -6.83 -7.06
CA GLY A 43 11.26 -8.09 -7.23
C GLY A 43 10.36 -9.32 -7.06
N LEU A 44 9.49 -9.33 -6.04
CA LEU A 44 8.50 -10.37 -5.82
C LEU A 44 7.51 -10.48 -6.99
N ALA A 45 7.04 -9.36 -7.53
CA ALA A 45 6.14 -9.38 -8.69
C ALA A 45 6.77 -10.03 -9.92
N LYS A 46 8.06 -9.76 -10.17
CA LYS A 46 8.82 -10.41 -11.24
C LYS A 46 9.01 -11.92 -11.00
N ALA A 47 9.21 -12.34 -9.75
CA ALA A 47 9.30 -13.76 -9.40
C ALA A 47 7.96 -14.49 -9.62
N VAL A 48 6.84 -13.87 -9.21
CA VAL A 48 5.48 -14.38 -9.42
C VAL A 48 5.17 -14.57 -10.90
N LYS A 49 5.60 -13.65 -11.78
CA LYS A 49 5.40 -13.74 -13.23
C LYS A 49 6.05 -14.97 -13.87
N LYS A 50 7.15 -15.47 -13.30
CA LYS A 50 7.83 -16.70 -13.76
C LYS A 50 7.22 -17.97 -13.16
N THR A 51 6.39 -17.82 -12.14
CA THR A 51 5.83 -18.90 -11.33
C THR A 51 4.32 -18.70 -11.22
N ALA A 52 3.79 -18.56 -10.01
CA ALA A 52 2.40 -18.22 -9.73
C ALA A 52 2.30 -17.51 -8.38
N ALA A 53 1.31 -16.64 -8.24
CA ALA A 53 0.96 -16.05 -6.96
C ALA A 53 0.34 -17.11 -6.03
N THR A 54 0.44 -16.86 -4.73
CA THR A 54 -0.22 -17.63 -3.68
C THR A 54 -0.97 -16.67 -2.76
N GLU A 55 -1.92 -17.17 -1.97
CA GLU A 55 -2.62 -16.31 -1.00
C GLU A 55 -1.67 -15.63 -0.01
N ALA A 56 -0.55 -16.29 0.33
CA ALA A 56 0.47 -15.74 1.21
C ALA A 56 1.19 -14.55 0.55
N THR A 57 1.54 -14.67 -0.73
CA THR A 57 2.17 -13.58 -1.47
C THR A 57 1.20 -12.43 -1.70
N ASP A 58 -0.09 -12.70 -1.92
CA ASP A 58 -1.11 -11.67 -2.07
C ASP A 58 -1.27 -10.88 -0.77
N ALA A 59 -1.38 -11.58 0.36
CA ALA A 59 -1.47 -10.96 1.68
C ALA A 59 -0.22 -10.13 2.02
N CYS A 60 0.96 -10.67 1.70
CA CYS A 60 2.24 -10.00 1.93
C CYS A 60 2.36 -8.71 1.12
N ILE A 61 2.06 -8.74 -0.19
CA ILE A 61 2.22 -7.57 -1.06
C ILE A 61 1.25 -6.46 -0.70
N LYS A 62 -0.01 -6.80 -0.38
CA LYS A 62 -1.01 -5.84 0.12
C LYS A 62 -0.52 -5.13 1.38
N LYS A 63 -0.06 -5.91 2.38
CA LYS A 63 0.43 -5.36 3.64
C LYS A 63 1.72 -4.54 3.47
N ALA A 64 2.64 -4.99 2.63
CA ALA A 64 3.89 -4.30 2.36
C ALA A 64 3.64 -2.93 1.71
N LEU A 65 2.81 -2.87 0.67
CA LEU A 65 2.47 -1.62 0.02
C LEU A 65 1.74 -0.67 0.97
N PHE A 66 0.76 -1.16 1.73
CA PHE A 66 0.01 -0.35 2.69
C PHE A 66 0.92 0.23 3.79
N THR A 67 1.88 -0.54 4.30
CA THR A 67 2.90 -0.08 5.28
C THR A 67 3.66 1.17 4.80
N THR A 68 3.79 1.37 3.48
CA THR A 68 4.51 2.52 2.89
C THR A 68 3.62 3.73 2.55
N VAL A 69 2.33 3.68 2.88
CA VAL A 69 1.42 4.83 2.75
C VAL A 69 1.78 5.88 3.81
N THR A 70 1.55 7.15 3.46
CA THR A 70 1.85 8.29 4.35
C THR A 70 1.15 8.14 5.69
N ASN A 71 1.91 8.34 6.78
CA ASN A 71 1.44 8.23 8.16
C ASN A 71 0.98 6.83 8.61
N VAL A 72 1.35 5.77 7.89
CA VAL A 72 1.04 4.38 8.32
C VAL A 72 2.12 3.82 9.23
N SER A 73 3.39 3.80 8.79
CA SER A 73 4.50 3.33 9.63
C SER A 73 5.73 4.21 9.54
N PHE A 74 6.24 4.58 10.72
CA PHE A 74 7.52 5.26 10.92
C PHE A 74 8.52 4.37 11.68
N ASP A 75 8.13 3.13 11.99
CA ASP A 75 8.94 2.22 12.80
C ASP A 75 9.90 1.41 11.92
N GLU A 76 11.20 1.60 12.14
CA GLU A 76 12.23 0.94 11.34
C GLU A 76 12.23 -0.58 11.51
N GLU A 77 11.94 -1.09 12.71
CA GLU A 77 11.95 -2.52 13.00
C GLU A 77 10.82 -3.21 12.24
N SER A 78 9.61 -2.68 12.30
CA SER A 78 8.45 -3.15 11.54
C SER A 78 8.70 -3.13 10.03
N LEU A 79 9.38 -2.08 9.52
CA LEU A 79 9.75 -2.02 8.11
C LEU A 79 10.78 -3.09 7.73
N LYS A 80 11.79 -3.33 8.55
CA LYS A 80 12.78 -4.40 8.34
C LYS A 80 12.12 -5.78 8.33
N ILE A 81 11.21 -6.04 9.27
CA ILE A 81 10.42 -7.27 9.31
C ILE A 81 9.59 -7.46 8.02
N MET A 82 8.98 -6.38 7.52
CA MET A 82 8.22 -6.45 6.26
C MET A 82 9.13 -6.70 5.05
N VAL A 83 10.31 -6.08 5.00
CA VAL A 83 11.32 -6.35 3.95
C VAL A 83 11.73 -7.82 3.98
N ASP A 84 12.09 -8.34 5.15
CA ASP A 84 12.51 -9.74 5.31
C ASP A 84 11.39 -10.71 4.92
N CYS A 85 10.13 -10.37 5.21
CA CYS A 85 8.97 -11.15 4.81
C CYS A 85 8.82 -11.23 3.28
N VAL A 86 8.93 -10.09 2.59
CA VAL A 86 8.87 -10.03 1.12
C VAL A 86 10.07 -10.76 0.50
N ASP A 87 11.27 -10.55 1.04
CA ASP A 87 12.51 -11.17 0.57
C ASP A 87 12.47 -12.69 0.69
N LYS A 88 11.96 -13.20 1.81
CA LYS A 88 11.77 -14.64 2.00
C LYS A 88 10.85 -15.23 0.94
N MET A 89 9.66 -14.64 0.74
CA MET A 89 8.71 -15.13 -0.26
C MET A 89 9.26 -15.04 -1.69
N LYS A 90 9.95 -13.94 -2.00
CA LYS A 90 10.61 -13.75 -3.29
C LYS A 90 11.67 -14.82 -3.54
N ALA A 91 12.53 -15.11 -2.56
CA ALA A 91 13.59 -16.12 -2.67
C ALA A 91 13.04 -17.55 -2.75
N GLU A 92 11.91 -17.85 -2.09
CA GLU A 92 11.22 -19.15 -2.20
C GLU A 92 10.65 -19.37 -3.61
N LEU A 93 10.18 -18.32 -4.29
CA LEU A 93 9.67 -18.39 -5.66
C LEU A 93 10.77 -18.37 -6.72
N ASP A 94 11.75 -17.47 -6.59
CA ASP A 94 12.88 -17.31 -7.51
C ASP A 94 14.14 -16.88 -6.74
N PRO A 95 15.06 -17.82 -6.43
CA PRO A 95 16.31 -17.51 -5.73
C PRO A 95 17.22 -16.52 -6.47
N ALA A 96 17.00 -16.29 -7.77
CA ALA A 96 17.75 -15.33 -8.57
C ALA A 96 17.03 -13.97 -8.70
N ALA A 97 15.83 -13.81 -8.13
CA ALA A 97 15.13 -12.54 -8.13
C ALA A 97 15.84 -11.52 -7.24
N VAL A 98 16.02 -10.33 -7.80
CA VAL A 98 16.68 -9.20 -7.14
C VAL A 98 15.67 -8.08 -6.89
N ASP A 99 15.96 -7.25 -5.88
CA ASP A 99 15.18 -6.04 -5.64
C ASP A 99 15.31 -5.08 -6.81
N TYR A 100 14.22 -4.37 -7.08
CA TYR A 100 14.29 -3.22 -7.96
C TYR A 100 14.96 -2.06 -7.24
N ASP A 101 15.97 -1.48 -7.88
CA ASP A 101 16.64 -0.28 -7.41
C ASP A 101 15.74 0.94 -7.63
N MET A 102 15.14 1.46 -6.56
CA MET A 102 14.23 2.60 -6.62
C MET A 102 14.89 3.88 -7.14
N ALA A 103 16.22 4.02 -7.04
CA ALA A 103 16.93 5.15 -7.65
C ALA A 103 16.68 5.22 -9.17
N LYS A 104 16.52 4.07 -9.83
CA LYS A 104 16.17 4.03 -11.26
C LYS A 104 14.82 4.64 -11.58
N LEU A 105 13.84 4.56 -10.66
CA LEU A 105 12.56 5.24 -10.82
C LEU A 105 12.70 6.75 -10.54
N TRP A 106 13.41 7.12 -9.48
CA TRP A 106 13.56 8.52 -9.06
C TRP A 106 14.37 9.35 -10.06
N ASP A 107 15.38 8.75 -10.69
CA ASP A 107 16.25 9.40 -11.67
C ASP A 107 15.81 9.15 -13.14
N ASP A 108 14.66 8.50 -13.37
CA ASP A 108 14.12 8.25 -14.71
C ASP A 108 13.72 9.57 -15.42
N ASN A 109 13.43 9.47 -16.72
CA ASN A 109 12.79 10.53 -17.49
C ASN A 109 11.53 11.05 -16.75
N GLU A 110 11.33 12.36 -16.71
CA GLU A 110 10.27 12.97 -15.90
C GLU A 110 8.87 12.45 -16.21
N ASP A 111 8.52 12.27 -17.49
CA ASP A 111 7.20 11.78 -17.89
C ASP A 111 7.03 10.29 -17.52
N ILE A 112 8.07 9.49 -17.72
CA ILE A 112 8.09 8.07 -17.37
C ILE A 112 8.00 7.88 -15.86
N ARG A 113 8.83 8.62 -15.09
CA ARG A 113 8.78 8.66 -13.62
C ARG A 113 7.40 9.06 -13.13
N SER A 114 6.79 10.08 -13.73
CA SER A 114 5.46 10.56 -13.37
C SER A 114 4.40 9.46 -13.53
N LEU A 115 4.36 8.79 -14.69
CA LEU A 115 3.40 7.71 -14.96
C LEU A 115 3.62 6.49 -14.05
N LYS A 116 4.88 6.03 -13.92
CA LYS A 116 5.22 4.89 -13.04
C LYS A 116 4.89 5.20 -11.58
N THR A 117 5.19 6.42 -11.12
CA THR A 117 4.85 6.86 -9.76
C THR A 117 3.34 6.91 -9.57
N LEU A 118 2.59 7.46 -10.52
CA LEU A 118 1.13 7.53 -10.44
C LEU A 118 0.49 6.14 -10.29
N ILE A 119 0.98 5.16 -11.06
CA ILE A 119 0.59 3.75 -10.92
C ILE A 119 0.93 3.24 -9.52
N LEU A 120 2.19 3.40 -9.08
CA LEU A 120 2.65 2.92 -7.78
C LEU A 120 1.82 3.50 -6.62
N LEU A 121 1.55 4.81 -6.63
CA LEU A 121 0.75 5.46 -5.59
C LEU A 121 -0.72 5.00 -5.62
N GLY A 122 -1.30 4.84 -6.81
CA GLY A 122 -2.64 4.27 -6.96
C GLY A 122 -2.72 2.86 -6.39
N VAL A 123 -1.75 2.00 -6.71
CA VAL A 123 -1.69 0.61 -6.24
C VAL A 123 -1.48 0.51 -4.73
N LYS A 124 -0.76 1.45 -4.11
CA LYS A 124 -0.70 1.54 -2.63
C LYS A 124 -2.07 1.84 -2.01
N GLY A 125 -2.88 2.68 -2.66
CA GLY A 125 -4.28 2.93 -2.24
C GLY A 125 -5.15 1.69 -2.37
N VAL A 126 -5.08 1.00 -3.51
CA VAL A 126 -5.76 -0.29 -3.74
C VAL A 126 -5.36 -1.32 -2.67
N ALA A 127 -4.08 -1.38 -2.30
CA ALA A 127 -3.59 -2.29 -1.28
C ALA A 127 -4.24 -2.07 0.09
N ALA A 128 -4.47 -0.80 0.48
CA ALA A 128 -5.15 -0.48 1.73
C ALA A 128 -6.61 -0.97 1.73
N TYR A 129 -7.36 -0.71 0.67
CA TYR A 129 -8.75 -1.18 0.57
C TYR A 129 -8.85 -2.70 0.50
N ALA A 130 -8.00 -3.34 -0.31
CA ALA A 130 -7.96 -4.79 -0.45
C ALA A 130 -7.53 -5.48 0.85
N HIS A 131 -6.68 -4.83 1.66
CA HIS A 131 -6.29 -5.34 2.98
C HIS A 131 -7.50 -5.41 3.93
N HIS A 132 -8.26 -4.33 4.07
CA HIS A 132 -9.45 -4.31 4.91
C HIS A 132 -10.54 -5.27 4.42
N ALA A 133 -10.75 -5.37 3.10
CA ALA A 133 -11.68 -6.36 2.55
C ALA A 133 -11.25 -7.80 2.90
N ALA A 134 -9.95 -8.09 2.80
CA ALA A 134 -9.41 -9.41 3.09
C ALA A 134 -9.49 -9.79 4.59
N ILE A 135 -9.39 -8.82 5.51
CA ILE A 135 -9.63 -9.03 6.95
C ILE A 135 -11.04 -9.56 7.19
N LEU A 136 -12.02 -9.10 6.41
CA LEU A 136 -13.41 -9.55 6.45
C LEU A 136 -13.67 -10.82 5.63
N GLY A 137 -12.65 -11.41 5.01
CA GLY A 137 -12.77 -12.61 4.18
C GLY A 137 -13.16 -12.37 2.72
N TYR A 138 -13.18 -11.12 2.26
CA TYR A 138 -13.52 -10.76 0.88
C TYR A 138 -12.26 -10.55 0.05
N LYS A 139 -12.16 -11.25 -1.08
CA LYS A 139 -11.03 -11.17 -2.03
C LYS A 139 -11.56 -11.12 -3.45
N ASP A 140 -10.79 -10.48 -4.34
CA ASP A 140 -11.07 -10.45 -5.78
C ASP A 140 -9.80 -10.82 -6.55
N PRO A 141 -9.77 -11.95 -7.29
CA PRO A 141 -8.60 -12.37 -8.05
C PRO A 141 -8.14 -11.35 -9.10
N ILE A 142 -9.04 -10.52 -9.64
CA ILE A 142 -8.69 -9.48 -10.61
C ILE A 142 -7.90 -8.37 -9.92
N VAL A 143 -8.34 -7.96 -8.72
CA VAL A 143 -7.62 -6.97 -7.90
C VAL A 143 -6.27 -7.53 -7.46
N ASP A 144 -6.24 -8.77 -6.97
CA ASP A 144 -5.01 -9.40 -6.46
C ASP A 144 -3.97 -9.59 -7.58
N ALA A 145 -4.38 -10.03 -8.77
CA ALA A 145 -3.48 -10.16 -9.91
C ALA A 145 -2.87 -8.81 -10.35
N PHE A 146 -3.62 -7.71 -10.18
CA PHE A 146 -3.17 -6.40 -10.64
C PHE A 146 -2.00 -5.84 -9.84
N PHE A 147 -1.81 -6.21 -8.57
CA PHE A 147 -0.63 -5.80 -7.81
C PHE A 147 0.66 -6.21 -8.52
N TYR A 148 0.70 -7.44 -9.02
CA TYR A 148 1.87 -7.97 -9.71
C TYR A 148 2.07 -7.36 -11.09
N GLU A 149 0.99 -7.19 -11.86
CA GLU A 149 1.03 -6.53 -13.17
C GLU A 149 1.57 -5.09 -13.05
N ALA A 150 1.03 -4.32 -12.11
CA ALA A 150 1.40 -2.93 -11.94
C ALA A 150 2.84 -2.76 -11.42
N LEU A 151 3.27 -3.58 -10.46
CA LEU A 151 4.63 -3.52 -9.93
C LEU A 151 5.67 -4.00 -10.96
N ASP A 152 5.36 -5.03 -11.75
CA ASP A 152 6.22 -5.45 -12.87
C ASP A 152 6.40 -4.33 -13.88
N ALA A 153 5.33 -3.62 -14.23
CA ALA A 153 5.37 -2.48 -15.13
C ALA A 153 6.19 -1.30 -14.58
N VAL A 154 6.02 -0.96 -13.29
CA VAL A 154 6.84 0.07 -12.63
C VAL A 154 8.33 -0.30 -12.68
N GLY A 155 8.65 -1.58 -12.50
CA GLY A 155 10.01 -2.11 -12.54
C GLY A 155 10.58 -2.39 -13.93
N SER A 156 9.88 -2.06 -15.00
CA SER A 156 10.25 -2.38 -16.39
C SER A 156 10.51 -1.13 -17.24
N ASP A 157 11.23 -1.32 -18.35
CA ASP A 157 11.54 -0.27 -19.32
C ASP A 157 10.39 -0.09 -20.31
N LEU A 158 9.26 0.43 -19.82
CA LEU A 158 8.06 0.70 -20.60
C LEU A 158 8.00 2.17 -21.04
N GLY A 159 7.47 2.40 -22.25
CA GLY A 159 7.24 3.74 -22.76
C GLY A 159 5.90 4.34 -22.33
N MET A 160 5.69 5.64 -22.58
CA MET A 160 4.43 6.33 -22.27
C MET A 160 3.20 5.66 -22.88
N GLY A 161 3.32 5.11 -24.10
CA GLY A 161 2.21 4.44 -24.79
C GLY A 161 1.73 3.17 -24.10
N GLU A 162 2.56 2.56 -23.25
CA GLU A 162 2.23 1.36 -22.47
C GLU A 162 1.82 1.75 -21.03
N LEU A 163 2.48 2.76 -20.46
CA LEU A 163 2.22 3.21 -19.09
C LEU A 163 0.90 3.98 -18.95
N LEU A 164 0.51 4.79 -19.93
CA LEU A 164 -0.73 5.58 -19.85
C LEU A 164 -2.00 4.71 -19.79
N PRO A 165 -2.16 3.67 -20.64
CA PRO A 165 -3.25 2.70 -20.46
C PRO A 165 -3.24 2.03 -19.07
N LEU A 166 -2.05 1.75 -18.53
CA LEU A 166 -1.94 1.11 -17.23
C LEU A 166 -2.36 2.04 -16.08
N VAL A 167 -2.09 3.35 -16.17
CA VAL A 167 -2.63 4.36 -15.25
C VAL A 167 -4.17 4.32 -15.24
N LEU A 168 -4.81 4.27 -16.41
CA LEU A 168 -6.27 4.19 -16.51
C LEU A 168 -6.79 2.90 -15.90
N LYS A 169 -6.13 1.77 -16.19
CA LYS A 169 -6.45 0.47 -15.59
C LYS A 169 -6.28 0.48 -14.07
N THR A 170 -5.30 1.19 -13.51
CA THR A 170 -5.19 1.39 -12.06
C THR A 170 -6.45 2.04 -11.48
N GLY A 171 -7.04 3.00 -12.18
CA GLY A 171 -8.32 3.62 -11.80
C GLY A 171 -9.50 2.63 -11.83
N GLU A 172 -9.59 1.81 -12.88
CA GLU A 172 -10.62 0.77 -13.01
C GLU A 172 -10.52 -0.27 -11.88
N ILE A 173 -9.31 -0.73 -11.57
CA ILE A 173 -9.05 -1.69 -10.48
C ILE A 173 -9.34 -1.06 -9.12
N ASN A 174 -9.01 0.22 -8.94
CA ASN A 174 -9.36 0.93 -7.71
C ASN A 174 -10.88 0.99 -7.51
N LEU A 175 -11.66 1.27 -8.57
CA LEU A 175 -13.12 1.25 -8.49
C LEU A 175 -13.65 -0.14 -8.12
N ALA A 176 -13.11 -1.20 -8.72
CA ALA A 176 -13.48 -2.59 -8.38
C ALA A 176 -13.15 -2.93 -6.92
N CYS A 177 -11.97 -2.53 -6.45
CA CYS A 177 -11.54 -2.77 -5.07
C CYS A 177 -12.39 -1.99 -4.05
N MET A 178 -12.78 -0.76 -4.36
CA MET A 178 -13.71 0.01 -3.53
C MET A 178 -15.08 -0.67 -3.44
N ALA A 179 -15.61 -1.18 -4.55
CA ALA A 179 -16.86 -1.95 -4.56
C ALA A 179 -16.75 -3.24 -3.74
N LEU A 180 -15.60 -3.93 -3.78
CA LEU A 180 -15.31 -5.08 -2.94
C LEU A 180 -15.35 -4.73 -1.44
N LEU A 181 -14.69 -3.62 -1.04
CA LEU A 181 -14.66 -3.18 0.36
C LEU A 181 -16.02 -2.68 0.83
N ASP A 182 -16.77 -1.98 -0.01
CA ASP A 182 -18.15 -1.56 0.27
C ASP A 182 -19.04 -2.78 0.56
N LYS A 183 -19.00 -3.78 -0.32
CA LYS A 183 -19.70 -5.06 -0.10
C LYS A 183 -19.25 -5.72 1.20
N ALA A 184 -17.95 -5.83 1.44
CA ALA A 184 -17.40 -6.48 2.63
C ALA A 184 -17.93 -5.84 3.92
N ASN A 185 -17.92 -4.51 3.99
CA ASN A 185 -18.40 -3.78 5.16
C ASN A 185 -19.92 -3.86 5.30
N THR A 186 -20.68 -3.65 4.22
CA THR A 186 -22.15 -3.60 4.28
C THR A 186 -22.78 -4.96 4.53
N GLU A 187 -22.21 -6.04 4.01
CA GLU A 187 -22.67 -7.41 4.30
C GLU A 187 -22.28 -7.87 5.72
N THR A 188 -21.20 -7.34 6.29
CA THR A 188 -20.73 -7.71 7.64
C THR A 188 -21.37 -6.89 8.75
N TYR A 189 -21.49 -5.57 8.56
CA TYR A 189 -21.91 -4.62 9.60
C TYR A 189 -23.25 -3.94 9.32
N GLY A 190 -23.85 -4.20 8.16
CA GLY A 190 -25.06 -3.56 7.69
C GLY A 190 -24.81 -2.29 6.87
N THR A 191 -25.83 -1.88 6.12
CA THR A 191 -25.79 -0.64 5.33
C THR A 191 -25.81 0.59 6.26
N PRO A 192 -24.90 1.55 6.09
CA PRO A 192 -24.94 2.81 6.84
C PRO A 192 -26.29 3.53 6.68
N VAL A 193 -26.83 4.00 7.80
CA VAL A 193 -28.08 4.78 7.85
C VAL A 193 -27.82 6.14 8.50
N PRO A 194 -28.64 7.17 8.21
CA PRO A 194 -28.55 8.45 8.93
C PRO A 194 -28.58 8.23 10.43
N THR A 195 -27.53 8.66 11.12
CA THR A 195 -27.32 8.40 12.55
C THR A 195 -26.81 9.68 13.22
N GLU A 196 -27.41 10.05 14.36
CA GLU A 196 -26.90 11.15 15.18
C GLU A 196 -25.73 10.65 16.05
N VAL A 197 -24.55 11.26 15.89
CA VAL A 197 -23.34 10.89 16.62
C VAL A 197 -23.05 11.97 17.66
N PRO A 198 -23.11 11.66 18.98
CA PRO A 198 -22.90 12.65 20.02
C PRO A 198 -21.42 13.08 20.09
N LEU A 199 -21.20 14.37 20.34
CA LEU A 199 -19.87 14.94 20.66
C LEU A 199 -19.67 15.14 22.16
N THR A 200 -20.60 14.61 22.98
CA THR A 200 -20.59 14.75 24.42
C THR A 200 -19.44 13.94 25.02
N ILE A 201 -18.65 14.59 25.89
CA ILE A 201 -17.60 13.91 26.65
C ILE A 201 -18.21 13.47 27.98
N GLU A 202 -18.22 12.16 28.23
CA GLU A 202 -18.72 11.58 29.48
C GLU A 202 -17.61 11.41 30.52
N LYS A 203 -18.01 11.32 31.79
CA LYS A 203 -17.06 11.09 32.89
C LYS A 203 -16.73 9.60 32.98
N GLY A 204 -15.44 9.27 32.91
CA GLY A 204 -14.96 7.90 33.10
C GLY A 204 -13.69 7.64 32.29
N PRO A 205 -13.07 6.46 32.46
CA PRO A 205 -12.05 6.00 31.52
C PRO A 205 -12.70 5.73 30.15
N PHE A 206 -11.96 5.99 29.07
CA PHE A 206 -12.40 5.72 27.70
C PHE A 206 -11.21 5.33 26.82
N ILE A 207 -11.50 4.74 25.67
CA ILE A 207 -10.53 4.39 24.62
C ILE A 207 -10.91 5.19 23.36
N ILE A 208 -9.92 5.82 22.71
CA ILE A 208 -10.10 6.42 21.39
C ILE A 208 -9.53 5.46 20.35
N ILE A 209 -10.39 5.04 19.43
CA ILE A 209 -9.99 4.29 18.25
C ILE A 209 -9.89 5.24 17.04
N THR A 210 -8.90 4.99 16.19
CA THR A 210 -8.61 5.78 14.99
C THR A 210 -8.18 4.87 13.85
N GLY A 211 -8.15 5.37 12.63
CA GLY A 211 -7.94 4.57 11.41
C GLY A 211 -9.27 4.17 10.77
N HIS A 212 -9.25 3.05 10.04
CA HIS A 212 -10.35 2.68 9.14
C HIS A 212 -10.85 1.25 9.34
N ASP A 213 -10.20 0.45 10.19
CA ASP A 213 -10.54 -0.96 10.34
C ASP A 213 -11.76 -1.15 11.25
N LEU A 214 -12.88 -1.57 10.65
CA LEU A 214 -14.13 -1.82 11.37
C LEU A 214 -14.13 -3.17 12.11
N HIS A 215 -13.24 -4.09 11.73
CA HIS A 215 -13.10 -5.36 12.42
C HIS A 215 -12.46 -5.16 13.79
N ASP A 216 -11.39 -4.37 13.85
CA ASP A 216 -10.76 -3.96 15.10
C ASP A 216 -11.76 -3.22 16.02
N LEU A 217 -12.57 -2.30 15.46
CA LEU A 217 -13.63 -1.63 16.21
C LEU A 217 -14.64 -2.62 16.79
N LYS A 218 -15.13 -3.58 15.99
CA LYS A 218 -16.05 -4.61 16.46
C LYS A 218 -15.44 -5.40 17.61
N LEU A 219 -14.21 -5.89 17.46
CA LEU A 219 -13.53 -6.68 18.48
C LEU A 219 -13.30 -5.88 19.77
N LEU A 220 -12.98 -4.59 19.65
CA LEU A 220 -12.82 -3.70 20.80
C LEU A 220 -14.15 -3.49 21.54
N LEU A 221 -15.23 -3.23 20.82
CA LEU A 221 -16.57 -3.06 21.40
C LEU A 221 -17.03 -4.32 22.14
N GLU A 222 -16.84 -5.50 21.54
CA GLU A 222 -17.18 -6.79 22.17
C GLU A 222 -16.36 -7.05 23.45
N GLN A 223 -15.09 -6.65 23.48
CA GLN A 223 -14.22 -6.84 24.66
C GLN A 223 -14.44 -5.80 25.76
N THR A 224 -15.05 -4.67 25.43
CA THR A 224 -15.31 -3.56 26.37
C THR A 224 -16.77 -3.49 26.80
N GLU A 225 -17.61 -4.44 26.39
CA GLU A 225 -18.99 -4.58 26.85
C GLU A 225 -19.04 -4.91 28.36
N GLY A 226 -19.73 -4.07 29.14
CA GLY A 226 -19.88 -4.19 30.60
C GLY A 226 -19.76 -2.84 31.31
#